data_AF-A0A918TCR5-F1
#
_entry.id   AF-A0A918TCR5-F1
#
_cell.length_a   1.000
_cell.length_b   1.000
_cell.length_c   1.000
_cell.angle_alpha   90.00
_cell.angle_beta   90.00
_cell.angle_gamma   90.00
#
_symmetry.space_group_name_H-M   'P 1'
#
loop_
_entity.id
_entity.type
_entity.pdbx_description
1 polymer ?
#
loop_
_entity_poly.entity_id
_entity_poly.type
_entity_poly.pdbx_seq_one_letter_code
_entity_poly.pdbx_strand_id
1 'polypeptide(L)'
;MDKIEDTSTNNPLDQKFLIEFTRLDLGQVIEGLSCRQEEWQQTADWHSGKVSEFPAHLKEGSNAQEAQWVADNYARILSLIERQYHAQS
;
A
#
# COMPACT_ATOMS: atom_id res chain seq x y z
N MET A 1 29.23 31.74 -18.32
CA MET A 1 27.79 31.52 -18.05
C MET A 1 27.58 30.03 -18.15
N ASP A 2 27.76 29.35 -17.02
CA ASP A 2 27.56 27.91 -16.94
C ASP A 2 26.06 27.62 -17.04
N LYS A 3 25.71 26.72 -17.96
CA LYS A 3 24.35 26.21 -18.09
C LYS A 3 24.10 25.33 -16.86
N ILE A 4 23.21 25.78 -15.98
CA ILE A 4 22.65 24.94 -14.93
C ILE A 4 21.74 23.96 -15.67
N GLU A 5 22.22 22.72 -15.86
CA GLU A 5 21.38 21.64 -16.33
C GLU A 5 20.36 21.33 -15.23
N ASP A 6 19.09 21.47 -15.56
CA ASP A 6 17.97 21.07 -14.73
C ASP A 6 18.00 19.54 -14.59
N THR A 7 18.65 19.05 -13.55
CA THR A 7 18.61 17.64 -13.13
C THR A 7 17.32 17.36 -12.37
N SER A 8 16.16 17.72 -12.91
CA SER A 8 14.88 17.16 -12.51
C SER A 8 14.83 15.72 -13.01
N THR A 9 15.58 14.83 -12.37
CA THR A 9 15.55 13.40 -12.63
C THR A 9 14.17 12.87 -12.26
N ASN A 10 13.35 12.58 -13.27
CA ASN A 10 12.14 11.77 -13.10
C ASN A 10 12.54 10.49 -12.36
N ASN A 11 12.09 10.31 -11.12
CA ASN A 11 12.23 9.04 -10.44
C ASN A 11 11.37 8.03 -11.22
N PRO A 12 11.92 6.91 -11.71
CA PRO A 12 11.13 5.90 -12.42
C PRO A 12 9.93 5.40 -11.60
N LEU A 13 9.97 5.55 -10.27
CA LEU A 13 8.89 5.21 -9.34
C LEU A 13 7.70 6.20 -9.38
N ASP A 14 7.85 7.37 -9.99
CA ASP A 14 6.78 8.38 -10.13
C ASP A 14 5.91 8.16 -11.36
N GLN A 15 6.24 7.17 -12.19
CA GLN A 15 5.45 6.82 -13.37
C GLN A 15 4.03 6.38 -12.96
N LYS A 16 3.02 7.02 -13.56
CA LYS A 16 1.60 6.69 -13.34
C LYS A 16 1.07 5.86 -14.50
N PHE A 17 0.21 4.89 -14.17
CA PHE A 17 -0.48 4.03 -15.13
C PHE A 17 -1.99 4.24 -15.00
N LEU A 18 -2.69 4.22 -16.15
CA LEU A 18 -4.15 4.13 -16.18
C LEU A 18 -4.54 2.65 -16.24
N ILE A 19 -5.41 2.23 -15.33
CA ILE A 19 -5.96 0.87 -15.27
C ILE A 19 -7.47 1.01 -15.18
N GLU A 20 -8.18 0.23 -16.00
CA GLU A 20 -9.65 0.22 -16.04
C GLU A 20 -10.17 -1.08 -15.45
N PHE A 21 -11.20 -0.97 -14.61
CA PHE A 21 -11.87 -2.10 -13.98
C PHE A 21 -13.38 -1.96 -14.14
N THR A 22 -14.07 -3.10 -14.27
CA THR A 22 -15.52 -3.09 -14.01
C THR A 22 -15.76 -2.79 -12.53
N ARG A 23 -16.98 -2.35 -12.17
CA ARG A 23 -17.35 -2.14 -10.75
C ARG A 23 -17.14 -3.41 -9.91
N LEU A 24 -17.42 -4.58 -10.49
CA LEU A 24 -17.27 -5.87 -9.80
C LEU A 24 -15.79 -6.17 -9.55
N ASP A 25 -14.95 -6.05 -10.58
CA ASP A 25 -13.52 -6.33 -10.47
C ASP A 25 -12.83 -5.36 -9.52
N LEU A 26 -13.21 -4.07 -9.56
CA LEU A 26 -12.69 -3.07 -8.64
C LEU A 26 -13.01 -3.43 -7.18
N GLY A 27 -14.22 -3.93 -6.91
CA GLY A 27 -14.60 -4.40 -5.58
C GLY A 27 -13.69 -5.54 -5.08
N GLN A 28 -13.39 -6.51 -5.96
CA GLN A 28 -12.50 -7.63 -5.64
C GLN A 28 -11.06 -7.19 -5.41
N VAL A 29 -10.56 -6.23 -6.20
CA VAL A 29 -9.22 -5.65 -6.01
C VAL A 29 -9.12 -4.93 -4.66
N ILE A 30 -10.12 -4.12 -4.30
CA ILE A 30 -10.15 -3.42 -3.01
C ILE A 30 -10.17 -4.42 -1.87
N GLU A 31 -11.03 -5.45 -1.92
CA GLU A 31 -11.12 -6.49 -0.90
C GLU A 31 -9.78 -7.22 -0.69
N GLY A 32 -9.13 -7.63 -1.78
CA GLY A 32 -7.82 -8.29 -1.71
C GLY A 32 -6.72 -7.39 -1.12
N LEU A 33 -6.71 -6.10 -1.49
CA LEU A 33 -5.76 -5.12 -0.96
C LEU A 33 -6.00 -4.84 0.54
N SER A 34 -7.25 -4.73 0.97
CA SER A 34 -7.62 -4.56 2.39
C SER A 34 -7.20 -5.78 3.22
N CYS A 35 -7.48 -7.00 2.74
CA CYS A 35 -7.05 -8.22 3.42
C CYS A 35 -5.52 -8.26 3.60
N ARG A 36 -4.75 -7.87 2.56
CA ARG A 36 -3.29 -7.76 2.68
C ARG A 36 -2.85 -6.68 3.67
N GLN A 37 -3.48 -5.51 3.65
CA GLN A 37 -3.20 -4.43 4.60
C GLN A 37 -3.38 -4.90 6.05
N GLU A 38 -4.49 -5.60 6.33
CA GLU A 38 -4.82 -6.13 7.65
C GLU A 38 -3.81 -7.17 8.13
N GLU A 39 -3.42 -8.12 7.27
CA GLU A 39 -2.40 -9.14 7.61
C GLU A 39 -1.05 -8.52 7.99
N TRP A 40 -0.63 -7.48 7.25
CA TRP A 40 0.61 -6.75 7.55
C TRP A 40 0.49 -5.94 8.84
N GLN A 41 -0.66 -5.32 9.10
CA GLN A 41 -0.91 -4.60 10.35
C GLN A 41 -0.88 -5.56 11.56
N GLN A 42 -1.52 -6.73 11.46
CA GLN A 42 -1.49 -7.75 12.50
C GLN A 42 -0.07 -8.26 12.76
N THR A 43 0.72 -8.44 11.70
CA THR A 43 2.14 -8.82 11.80
C THR A 43 2.93 -7.74 12.56
N ALA A 44 2.72 -6.46 12.23
CA ALA A 44 3.37 -5.34 12.93
C ALA A 44 2.97 -5.25 14.41
N ASP A 45 1.68 -5.45 14.70
CA ASP A 45 1.14 -5.39 16.06
C ASP A 45 1.67 -6.54 16.91
N TRP A 46 1.84 -7.74 16.34
CA TRP A 46 2.42 -8.88 17.04
C TRP A 46 3.90 -8.65 17.35
N HIS A 47 4.69 -8.22 16.36
CA HIS A 47 6.12 -7.94 16.57
C HIS A 47 6.37 -6.76 17.53
N SER A 48 5.43 -5.81 17.64
CA SER A 48 5.52 -4.70 18.60
C SER A 48 4.98 -5.05 20.00
N GLY A 49 4.44 -6.25 20.20
CA GLY A 49 3.90 -6.72 21.47
C GLY A 49 2.53 -6.12 21.84
N LYS A 50 1.85 -5.45 20.89
CA LYS A 50 0.49 -4.93 21.12
C LYS A 50 -0.55 -6.06 21.17
N VAL A 51 -0.30 -7.15 20.46
CA VAL A 51 -1.12 -8.36 20.50
C VAL A 51 -0.26 -9.55 20.93
N SER A 52 -0.81 -10.38 21.81
CA SER A 52 -0.15 -11.57 22.33
C SER A 52 -0.47 -12.84 21.55
N GLU A 53 -1.56 -12.83 20.78
CA GLU A 53 -1.98 -13.96 19.95
C GLU A 53 -1.16 -13.98 18.65
N PHE A 54 -0.67 -15.18 18.30
CA PHE A 54 0.10 -15.36 17.08
C PHE A 54 -0.82 -15.26 15.85
N PRO A 55 -0.58 -14.34 14.91
CA PRO A 55 -1.44 -14.17 13.74
C PRO A 55 -1.46 -15.44 12.88
N ALA A 56 -2.64 -15.86 12.43
CA ALA A 56 -2.80 -17.01 11.54
C ALA A 56 -2.06 -16.84 10.19
N HIS A 57 -1.78 -15.59 9.81
CA HIS A 57 -1.11 -15.22 8.56
C HIS A 57 0.12 -14.33 8.79
N LEU A 58 0.90 -14.62 9.84
CA LEU A 58 2.17 -13.92 10.07
C LEU A 58 3.04 -13.96 8.80
N LYS A 59 3.47 -12.78 8.33
CA LYS A 59 4.41 -12.70 7.20
C LYS A 59 5.83 -12.91 7.71
N GLU A 60 6.30 -14.14 7.59
CA GLU A 60 7.65 -14.56 8.01
C GLU A 60 8.74 -13.65 7.44
N GLY A 61 9.76 -13.35 8.26
CA GLY A 61 10.95 -12.59 7.85
C GLY A 61 10.90 -11.08 8.10
N SER A 62 9.78 -10.55 8.59
CA SER A 62 9.56 -9.11 8.77
C SER A 62 9.73 -8.68 10.23
N ASN A 63 10.26 -7.48 10.49
CA ASN A 63 10.20 -6.86 11.82
C ASN A 63 8.99 -5.92 11.95
N ALA A 64 8.72 -5.41 13.16
CA ALA A 64 7.56 -4.52 13.40
C ALA A 64 7.54 -3.27 12.50
N GLN A 65 8.71 -2.65 12.27
CA GLN A 65 8.81 -1.44 11.47
C GLN A 65 8.56 -1.72 9.98
N GLU A 66 9.16 -2.79 9.47
CA GLU A 66 8.96 -3.22 8.08
C GLU A 66 7.50 -3.61 7.83
N ALA A 67 6.90 -4.40 8.72
CA ALA A 67 5.51 -4.80 8.61
C ALA A 67 4.56 -3.59 8.63
N GLN A 68 4.81 -2.62 9.52
CA GLN A 68 4.04 -1.39 9.56
C GLN A 68 4.19 -0.57 8.28
N TRP A 69 5.42 -0.44 7.76
CA TRP A 69 5.66 0.27 6.49
C TRP A 69 4.92 -0.36 5.31
N VAL A 70 4.84 -1.69 5.25
CA VAL A 70 4.05 -2.38 4.21
C VAL A 70 2.56 -2.13 4.40
N ALA A 71 2.03 -2.22 5.63
CA ALA A 71 0.63 -1.91 5.93
C ALA A 71 0.26 -0.48 5.53
N ASP A 72 1.12 0.50 5.84
CA ASP A 72 0.93 1.91 5.51
C ASP A 72 0.92 2.14 3.98
N ASN A 73 1.75 1.40 3.24
CA ASN A 73 1.74 1.45 1.78
C ASN A 73 0.42 0.94 1.18
N TYR A 74 -0.12 -0.17 1.69
CA TYR A 74 -1.43 -0.64 1.26
C TYR A 74 -2.54 0.37 1.60
N ALA A 75 -2.52 0.94 2.81
CA ALA A 75 -3.47 1.98 3.22
C ALA A 75 -3.41 3.21 2.30
N ARG A 76 -2.20 3.63 1.90
CA ARG A 76 -1.99 4.71 0.92
C ARG A 76 -2.58 4.35 -0.45
N ILE A 77 -2.36 3.13 -0.94
CA ILE A 77 -2.91 2.65 -2.22
C ILE A 77 -4.45 2.63 -2.18
N LEU A 78 -5.04 2.06 -1.14
CA LEU A 78 -6.49 2.02 -0.94
C LEU A 78 -7.08 3.44 -0.93
N SER A 79 -6.48 4.36 -0.19
CA SER A 79 -6.87 5.78 -0.17
C SER A 79 -6.83 6.44 -1.54
N LEU A 80 -5.88 6.06 -2.41
CA LEU A 80 -5.79 6.58 -3.78
C LEU A 80 -6.88 6.00 -4.69
N ILE A 81 -7.24 4.73 -4.50
CA ILE A 81 -8.32 4.07 -5.23
C ILE A 81 -9.67 4.67 -4.84
N GLU A 82 -9.95 4.81 -3.53
CA GLU A 82 -11.19 5.39 -3.02
C GLU A 82 -11.43 6.80 -3.55
N ARG A 83 -10.40 7.67 -3.51
CA ARG A 83 -10.49 9.03 -4.07
C ARG A 83 -10.87 9.02 -5.56
N GLN A 84 -10.29 8.11 -6.34
CA GLN A 84 -10.60 8.00 -7.77
C GLN A 84 -12.01 7.46 -8.00
N TYR A 85 -12.42 6.45 -7.24
CA TYR A 85 -13.77 5.89 -7.31
C TYR A 85 -14.84 6.95 -6.99
N HIS A 86 -14.65 7.75 -5.94
CA HIS A 86 -15.56 8.84 -5.58
C HIS A 86 -15.58 9.98 -6.61
N ALA A 87 -14.47 10.23 -7.31
CA ALA A 87 -14.42 11.24 -8.37
C ALA A 87 -15.13 10.81 -9.68
N GLN A 88 -15.39 9.51 -9.83
CA GLN A 88 -16.00 8.90 -11.03
C GLN A 88 -17.43 8.41 -10.80
N SER A 89 -17.93 8.46 -9.56
CA SER A 89 -19.30 8.09 -9.17
C SER A 89 -20.25 9.29 -9.24
#